data_AF-A0A858U0S7-F1
#
_entry.id   AF-A0A858U0S7-F1
#
_cell.length_a   1.000
_cell.length_b   1.000
_cell.length_c   1.000
_cell.angle_alpha   90.00
_cell.angle_beta   90.00
_cell.angle_gamma   90.00
#
_symmetry.space_group_name_H-M   'P 1'
#
loop_
_entity.id
_entity.type
_entity.pdbx_description
1 polymer ?
#
loop_
_entity_poly.entity_id
_entity_poly.type
_entity_poly.pdbx_seq_one_letter_code
_entity_poly.pdbx_strand_id
1 'polypeptide(L)' 'MITIIIKDILNRMTVTDGTIKYAYKQVDNQNVIISLYWENNERKSFVSYKIAINKL' A
#
# COMPACT_ATOMS: atom_id res chain seq x y z
N MET A 1 13.65 -0.12 -2.10
CA MET A 1 12.84 -0.94 -3.03
C MET A 1 11.35 -0.90 -2.68
N ILE A 2 10.95 -1.30 -1.47
CA ILE A 2 9.52 -1.29 -1.06
C ILE A 2 8.86 0.09 -1.15
N THR A 3 9.56 1.14 -0.75
CA THR A 3 9.09 2.54 -0.85
C THR A 3 8.87 3.00 -2.29
N ILE A 4 9.63 2.46 -3.25
CA ILE A 4 9.44 2.74 -4.68
C ILE A 4 8.17 2.04 -5.17
N ILE A 5 7.96 0.79 -4.77
CA ILE A 5 6.74 0.03 -5.09
C ILE A 5 5.51 0.74 -4.52
N ILE A 6 5.55 1.18 -3.27
CA ILE A 6 4.45 1.93 -2.65
C ILE A 6 4.17 3.22 -3.43
N LYS A 7 5.20 4.00 -3.80
CA LYS A 7 5.03 5.20 -4.61
C LYS A 7 4.38 4.92 -5.97
N ASP A 8 4.80 3.85 -6.65
CA ASP A 8 4.22 3.46 -7.94
C ASP A 8 2.76 3.03 -7.80
N ILE A 9 2.41 2.29 -6.73
CA ILE A 9 1.02 1.95 -6.41
C ILE A 9 0.20 3.22 -6.20
N LEU A 10 0.65 4.13 -5.34
CA LEU A 10 -0.07 5.38 -5.04
C LEU A 10 -0.27 6.24 -6.29
N ASN A 11 0.73 6.32 -7.18
CA ASN A 11 0.65 7.09 -8.44
C ASN A 11 -0.37 6.51 -9.43
N ARG A 12 -0.68 5.20 -9.34
CA ARG A 12 -1.66 4.52 -10.21
C ARG A 12 -3.07 4.51 -9.62
N MET A 13 -3.25 5.00 -8.39
CA MET A 13 -4.56 5.07 -7.76
C MET A 13 -5.34 6.28 -8.29
N THR A 14 -6.57 6.04 -8.76
CA THR A 14 -7.50 7.12 -9.11
C THR A 14 -8.19 7.62 -7.85
N VAL A 15 -7.55 8.53 -7.12
CA VAL A 15 -8.15 9.18 -5.96
C VAL A 15 -8.57 10.60 -6.33
N THR A 16 -9.89 10.81 -6.38
CA THR A 16 -10.51 12.10 -6.70
C THR A 16 -10.59 13.04 -5.50
N ASP A 17 -10.69 12.48 -4.30
CA ASP A 17 -10.88 13.20 -3.05
C ASP A 17 -10.44 12.33 -1.85
N GLY A 18 -10.26 12.97 -0.70
CA GLY A 18 -9.79 12.29 0.51
C GLY A 18 -8.26 12.15 0.59
N THR A 19 -7.81 11.42 1.61
CA THR A 19 -6.38 11.20 1.89
C THR A 19 -6.09 9.71 1.95
N ILE A 20 -4.97 9.29 1.33
CA ILE A 20 -4.44 7.94 1.48
C ILE A 20 -3.36 7.95 2.55
N LYS A 21 -3.53 7.11 3.56
CA LYS A 21 -2.51 6.73 4.53
C LYS A 21 -2.03 5.32 4.18
N TYR A 22 -0.75 5.06 4.40
CA TYR A 22 -0.21 3.73 4.20
C TYR A 22 0.70 3.33 5.34
N ALA A 23 0.77 2.02 5.58
CA ALA A 23 1.75 1.40 6.45
C ALA A 23 2.30 0.17 5.74
N TYR A 24 3.55 -0.19 6.03
CA TYR A 24 4.11 -1.44 5.55
C TYR A 24 4.86 -2.14 6.68
N LYS A 25 4.84 -3.47 6.63
CA LYS A 25 5.56 -4.33 7.56
C LYS A 25 6.30 -5.40 6.78
N GLN A 26 7.62 -5.43 6.94
CA GLN A 26 8.41 -6.55 6.49
C GLN A 26 8.18 -7.73 7.45
N VAL A 27 7.61 -8.82 6.95
CA VAL A 27 7.34 -10.04 7.74
C VAL A 27 8.59 -10.90 7.80
N ASP A 28 9.31 -10.99 6.68
CA ASP A 28 10.60 -11.67 6.57
C ASP A 28 11.42 -11.07 5.40
N ASN A 29 12.53 -11.72 5.03
CA ASN A 29 13.43 -11.24 3.97
C ASN A 29 12.82 -11.25 2.55
N GLN A 30 11.61 -11.79 2.37
CA GLN A 30 10.95 -11.97 1.08
C GLN A 30 9.51 -11.45 1.09
N ASN A 31 8.86 -11.44 2.25
CA ASN A 31 7.46 -11.08 2.40
C ASN A 31 7.30 -9.71 3.04
N VAL A 32 6.57 -8.84 2.34
CA VAL A 32 6.16 -7.54 2.86
C VAL A 32 4.65 -7.41 2.77
N ILE A 33 4.05 -6.95 3.86
CA ILE A 33 2.64 -6.55 3.89
C ILE A 33 2.58 -5.04 3.73
N ILE A 34 1.78 -4.58 2.79
CA ILE A 34 1.46 -3.16 2.60
C ILE A 34 -0.04 -2.99 2.88
N SER A 35 -0.38 -2.07 3.76
CA SER A 35 -1.76 -1.72 4.08
C SER A 35 -2.00 -0.29 3.64
N LEU A 36 -3.05 -0.10 2.86
CA LEU A 36 -3.52 1.19 2.37
C LEU A 36 -4.87 1.48 3.02
N TYR A 37 -4.99 2.68 3.55
CA TYR A 37 -6.20 3.18 4.15
C TYR A 37 -6.55 4.51 3.48
N TRP A 38 -7.70 4.56 2.83
CA TRP A 38 -8.22 5.77 2.23
C TRP A 38 -9.42 6.25 3.05
N GLU A 39 -9.48 7.55 3.30
CA GLU A 39 -10.64 8.19 3.92
C GLU A 39 -10.94 9.54 3.29
N ASN A 40 -12.23 9.85 3.19
CA ASN A 40 -12.73 11.19 2.93
C ASN A 40 -13.75 11.56 4.03
N ASN A 41 -14.48 12.66 3.87
CA ASN A 41 -15.43 13.13 4.89
C ASN A 41 -16.64 12.19 5.12
N GLU A 42 -16.91 11.24 4.22
CA GLU A 42 -18.12 10.40 4.24
C GLU A 42 -17.83 8.90 4.35
N ARG A 43 -16.70 8.45 3.82
CA ARG A 43 -16.38 7.04 3.59
C ARG A 43 -14.92 6.76 3.92
N LYS A 44 -14.68 5.49 4.25
CA LYS A 44 -13.35 4.94 4.44
C LYS A 44 -13.24 3.59 3.75
N SER A 45 -12.06 3.28 3.25
CA SER A 45 -11.72 2.01 2.63
C SER A 45 -10.36 1.54 3.11
N PHE A 46 -10.21 0.23 3.27
CA PHE A 46 -8.98 -0.39 3.74
C PHE A 46 -8.67 -1.60 2.88
N VAL A 47 -7.42 -1.71 2.43
CA VAL A 47 -6.94 -2.87 1.70
C VAL A 47 -5.52 -3.22 2.15
N SER A 48 -5.24 -4.51 2.27
CA SER A 48 -3.91 -5.01 2.57
C SER A 48 -3.43 -5.97 1.49
N TYR A 49 -2.23 -5.73 0.99
CA TYR A 49 -1.55 -6.54 0.00
C TYR A 49 -0.36 -7.25 0.65
N LYS A 50 -0.19 -8.53 0.33
CA LYS A 50 1.04 -9.27 0.63
C LYS A 50 1.86 -9.38 -0.65
N ILE A 51 3.05 -8.79 -0.64
CA ILE A 51 4.03 -8.89 -1.71
C ILE A 51 5.08 -9.90 -1.28
N ALA A 52 5.22 -10.96 -2.06
CA ALA A 52 6.29 -11.94 -1.91
C ALA A 52 7.31 -11.74 -3.04
N ILE A 53 8.57 -11.59 -2.68
CA ILE A 53 9.68 -11.47 -3.62
C ILE A 53 10.34 -12.83 -3.72
N ASN A 54 10.27 -13.46 -4.89
CA ASN A 54 11.02 -14.67 -5.17
C ASN A 54 12.52 -14.32 -5.26
N LYS A 55 13.36 -15.07 -4.54
CA LYS A 55 14.80 -15.05 -4.81
C LYS A 55 15.06 -15.97 -6.01
N LEU A 56 15.71 -15.41 -7.04
CA LEU A 56 16.38 -16.18 -8.08
C LEU A 56 17.63 -16.84 -7.50
#